data_AF-A0A956VUB8-F1
#
_entry.id   AF-A0A956VUB8-F1
#
_cell.length_a   1.000
_cell.length_b   1.000
_cell.length_c   1.000
_cell.angle_alpha   90.00
_cell.angle_beta   90.00
_cell.angle_gamma   90.00
#
_symmetry.space_group_name_H-M   'P 1'
#
loop_
_entity.id
_entity.type
_entity.pdbx_description
1 polymer ?
#
loop_
_entity_poly.entity_id
_entity_poly.type
_entity_poly.pdbx_seq_one_letter_code
_entity_poly.pdbx_strand_id
1 'polypeptide(L)'
;MQMFRRMPVTLVRGEGTRVWDDTGKEYLDFVAGIAVDTLGHAHPGLADVISKQARTLIHVSNIFYSEPQVELAKLLVENSALDQVFFVNSGAEANEGAIK
;
A
#
# COMPACT_ATOMS: atom_id res chain seq x y z
N MET A 1 -4.01 11.75 22.89
CA MET A 1 -4.56 12.74 21.94
C MET A 1 -5.53 12.02 21.00
N GLN A 2 -6.78 12.47 20.90
CA GLN A 2 -7.76 11.85 20.02
C GLN A 2 -7.63 12.44 18.61
N MET A 3 -7.05 11.68 17.68
CA MET A 3 -6.83 12.11 16.29
C MET A 3 -7.98 11.75 15.35
N PHE A 4 -8.75 10.71 15.67
CA PHE A 4 -9.80 10.18 14.80
C PHE A 4 -11.07 9.84 15.60
N ARG A 5 -12.24 9.95 14.93
CA ARG A 5 -13.50 9.37 15.40
C ARG A 5 -13.69 8.01 14.74
N ARG A 6 -13.36 6.94 15.46
CA ARG A 6 -13.44 5.55 14.95
C ARG A 6 -14.86 5.00 15.09
N MET A 7 -15.26 4.14 14.15
CA MET A 7 -16.40 3.26 14.38
C MET A 7 -16.04 2.23 15.47
N PRO A 8 -16.97 1.83 16.34
CA PRO A 8 -16.71 0.82 17.38
C PRO A 8 -16.75 -0.60 16.79
N VAL A 9 -15.93 -0.86 15.77
CA VAL A 9 -15.79 -2.16 15.10
C VAL A 9 -14.31 -2.50 15.04
N THR A 10 -13.94 -3.67 15.56
CA THR A 10 -12.57 -4.17 15.55
C THR A 10 -12.42 -5.20 14.45
N LEU A 11 -11.94 -4.79 13.27
CA LEU A 11 -11.67 -5.72 12.16
C LEU A 11 -10.40 -6.53 12.43
N VAL A 12 -10.47 -7.85 12.28
CA VAL A 12 -9.38 -8.80 12.60
C VAL A 12 -8.98 -9.71 11.44
N ARG A 13 -9.79 -9.78 10.38
CA ARG A 13 -9.51 -10.56 9.17
C ARG A 13 -10.06 -9.83 7.96
N GLY A 14 -9.39 -9.96 6.82
CA GLY A 14 -9.88 -9.50 5.52
C GLY A 14 -9.50 -10.49 4.42
N GLU A 15 -10.34 -10.58 3.40
CA GLU A 15 -10.17 -11.43 2.22
C GLU A 15 -10.96 -10.83 1.04
N GLY A 16 -10.24 -10.38 0.00
CA GLY A 16 -10.86 -9.68 -1.13
C GLY A 16 -11.64 -8.46 -0.66
N THR A 17 -12.93 -8.40 -0.98
CA THR A 17 -13.82 -7.29 -0.59
C THR A 17 -14.56 -7.54 0.74
N ARG A 18 -14.15 -8.54 1.52
CA ARG A 18 -14.81 -8.90 2.79
C ARG A 18 -13.87 -8.71 3.96
N VAL A 19 -14.43 -8.28 5.09
CA VAL A 19 -13.73 -8.15 6.37
C VAL A 19 -14.56 -8.73 7.50
N TRP A 20 -13.90 -9.24 8.54
CA TRP A 20 -14.55 -9.81 9.72
C TRP A 20 -14.08 -9.09 10.97
N ASP A 21 -15.01 -8.84 11.89
CA ASP A 21 -14.69 -8.32 13.21
C ASP A 21 -14.30 -9.41 14.22
N ASP A 22 -13.88 -8.99 15.40
CA ASP A 22 -13.48 -9.83 16.54
C ASP A 22 -14.61 -10.71 17.11
N THR A 23 -15.85 -10.47 16.70
CA THR A 23 -17.00 -11.34 17.02
C THR A 23 -17.32 -12.34 15.91
N GLY A 24 -16.58 -12.28 14.80
CA GLY A 24 -16.77 -13.13 13.62
C GLY A 24 -17.81 -12.61 12.64
N LYS A 25 -18.37 -11.40 12.84
CA LYS A 25 -19.34 -10.83 11.91
C LYS A 25 -18.64 -10.32 10.64
N GLU A 26 -19.20 -10.70 9.50
CA GLU A 26 -18.69 -10.31 8.18
C GLU A 26 -19.30 -8.98 7.71
N TYR A 27 -18.50 -8.19 7.00
CA TYR A 27 -18.88 -6.97 6.32
C TYR A 27 -18.40 -7.01 4.87
N LEU A 28 -19.20 -6.41 3.98
CA LEU A 28 -18.75 -6.03 2.65
C LEU A 28 -18.03 -4.68 2.75
N ASP A 29 -16.76 -4.65 2.35
CA ASP A 29 -15.92 -3.45 2.44
C ASP A 29 -16.05 -2.59 1.18
N PHE A 30 -16.75 -1.46 1.31
CA PHE A 30 -16.85 -0.42 0.29
C PHE A 30 -15.97 0.80 0.60
N VAL A 31 -15.12 0.70 1.62
CA VAL A 31 -14.19 1.75 2.04
C VAL A 31 -12.78 1.49 1.48
N ALA A 32 -12.37 0.22 1.41
CA ALA A 32 -11.06 -0.22 0.92
C ALA A 32 -9.90 0.54 1.59
N GLY A 33 -9.99 0.74 2.91
CA GLY A 33 -8.97 1.49 3.65
C GLY A 33 -8.84 2.96 3.25
N ILE A 34 -9.92 3.58 2.77
CA ILE A 34 -9.91 4.89 2.09
C ILE A 34 -9.16 4.77 0.77
N ALA A 35 -9.67 3.89 -0.10
CA ALA A 35 -9.15 3.62 -1.46
C ALA A 35 -7.68 3.13 -1.53
N VAL A 36 -7.14 2.56 -0.45
CA VAL A 36 -5.80 1.97 -0.39
C VAL A 36 -5.81 0.53 -0.90
N ASP A 37 -6.77 -0.28 -0.46
CA ASP A 37 -6.80 -1.74 -0.69
C ASP A 37 -7.35 -2.09 -2.09
N THR A 38 -6.67 -1.62 -3.15
CA THR A 38 -7.12 -1.71 -4.55
C THR A 38 -7.24 -3.14 -5.09
N LEU A 39 -6.48 -4.09 -4.54
CA LEU A 39 -6.59 -5.53 -4.86
C LEU A 39 -7.45 -6.30 -3.85
N GLY A 40 -8.08 -5.59 -2.91
CA GLY A 40 -8.74 -6.17 -1.75
C GLY A 40 -7.78 -6.65 -0.65
N HIS A 41 -8.36 -7.06 0.47
CA HIS A 41 -7.62 -7.53 1.63
C HIS A 41 -6.95 -8.88 1.37
N ALA A 42 -5.71 -9.03 1.87
CA ALA A 42 -4.94 -10.28 1.84
C ALA A 42 -4.84 -10.93 0.45
N HIS A 43 -4.73 -10.12 -0.62
CA HIS A 43 -4.54 -10.65 -1.97
C HIS A 43 -3.31 -11.59 -2.01
N PRO A 44 -3.46 -12.86 -2.41
CA PRO A 44 -2.41 -13.88 -2.24
C PRO A 44 -1.12 -13.51 -2.98
N GLY A 45 -1.24 -13.02 -4.22
CA GLY A 45 -0.08 -12.56 -4.98
C GLY A 45 0.66 -11.40 -4.33
N LEU A 46 -0.03 -10.51 -3.60
CA LEU A 46 0.62 -9.39 -2.91
C LEU A 46 1.31 -9.87 -1.63
N ALA A 47 0.65 -10.74 -0.86
CA ALA A 47 1.21 -11.32 0.35
C ALA A 47 2.49 -12.12 0.06
N ASP A 48 2.49 -12.92 -1.00
CA ASP A 48 3.63 -13.75 -1.40
C ASP A 48 4.85 -12.89 -1.80
N VAL A 49 4.67 -11.86 -2.63
CA VAL A 49 5.79 -11.00 -3.05
C VAL A 49 6.35 -10.17 -1.90
N ILE A 50 5.49 -9.66 -1.00
CA ILE A 50 5.93 -8.95 0.21
C ILE A 50 6.76 -9.89 1.09
N SER A 51 6.27 -11.10 1.37
CA SER A 51 6.97 -12.09 2.19
C SER A 51 8.33 -12.47 1.59
N LYS A 52 8.39 -12.70 0.28
CA LYS A 52 9.63 -12.99 -0.44
C LYS A 52 10.62 -11.83 -0.34
N GLN A 53 10.19 -10.61 -0.62
CA GLN A 53 11.06 -9.44 -0.59
C GLN A 53 11.55 -9.16 0.83
N ALA A 54 10.69 -9.28 1.84
CA ALA A 54 11.06 -9.09 3.24
C ALA A 54 12.14 -10.07 3.72
N ARG A 55 12.15 -11.31 3.19
CA ARG A 55 13.20 -12.31 3.44
C ARG A 55 14.48 -12.07 2.63
N THR A 56 14.43 -11.20 1.63
CA THR A 56 15.54 -10.94 0.70
C THR A 56 16.27 -9.64 1.06
N LEU A 57 15.55 -8.50 1.04
CA LEU A 57 16.11 -7.18 1.30
C LEU A 57 14.97 -6.19 1.61
N ILE A 58 15.03 -5.51 2.77
CA ILE A 58 13.96 -4.58 3.20
C ILE A 58 14.29 -3.12 2.89
N HIS A 59 15.46 -2.63 3.30
CA HIS A 59 15.81 -1.22 3.18
C HIS A 59 17.31 -1.02 3.06
N VAL A 60 17.73 -0.18 2.11
CA VAL A 60 19.14 0.15 1.84
C VAL A 60 19.39 1.65 1.73
N SER A 61 18.43 2.51 2.10
CA SER A 61 18.43 3.96 1.81
C SER A 61 18.47 4.29 0.32
N ASN A 62 18.54 5.58 -0.01
CA ASN A 62 18.70 6.07 -1.39
C ASN A 62 20.17 6.21 -1.82
N ILE A 63 21.13 5.78 -0.98
CA ILE A 63 22.56 5.78 -1.32
C ILE A 63 22.90 4.65 -2.30
N PHE A 64 22.11 3.56 -2.29
CA PHE A 64 22.29 2.39 -3.15
C PHE A 64 21.08 2.17 -4.05
N TYR A 65 21.31 1.49 -5.17
CA TYR A 65 20.22 1.03 -6.04
C TYR A 65 19.57 -0.24 -5.48
N SER A 66 18.28 -0.41 -5.76
CA SER A 66 17.56 -1.66 -5.55
C SER A 66 16.75 -2.01 -6.79
N GLU A 67 16.78 -3.27 -7.21
CA GLU A 67 16.08 -3.73 -8.42
C GLU A 67 14.58 -3.39 -8.40
N PRO A 68 13.82 -3.61 -7.30
CA PRO A 68 12.38 -3.31 -7.29
C PRO A 68 12.06 -1.82 -7.53
N GLN A 69 12.92 -0.91 -7.06
CA GLN A 69 12.73 0.53 -7.26
C GLN A 69 12.90 0.90 -8.74
N VAL A 70 13.91 0.35 -9.42
CA VAL A 70 14.19 0.62 -10.83
C VAL A 70 13.09 0.02 -11.72
N GLU A 71 12.69 -1.22 -11.44
CA GLU A 71 11.61 -1.89 -12.18
C GLU A 71 10.29 -1.14 -12.06
N LEU A 72 9.92 -0.70 -10.85
CA LEU A 72 8.70 0.09 -10.65
C LEU A 72 8.77 1.46 -11.33
N ALA A 73 9.92 2.15 -11.27
CA ALA A 73 10.09 3.43 -11.95
C ALA A 73 9.88 3.29 -13.46
N LYS A 74 10.48 2.25 -14.07
CA LYS A 74 10.29 1.94 -15.48
C LYS A 74 8.83 1.68 -15.81
N LEU A 75 8.15 0.83 -15.04
CA LEU A 75 6.74 0.49 -15.26
C LEU A 75 5.85 1.74 -15.20
N LEU A 76 6.09 2.65 -14.25
CA LEU A 76 5.33 3.90 -14.13
C LEU A 76 5.57 4.86 -15.30
N VAL A 77 6.81 5.02 -15.76
CA VAL A 77 7.14 5.84 -16.93
C VAL A 77 6.47 5.26 -18.19
N GLU A 78 6.57 3.95 -18.42
CA GLU A 78 5.99 3.29 -19.60
C GLU A 78 4.45 3.34 -19.64
N ASN A 79 3.80 3.53 -18.49
CA ASN A 79 2.33 3.53 -18.36
C ASN A 79 1.78 4.91 -17.94
N SER A 80 2.54 5.98 -18.11
CA SER A 80 2.10 7.34 -17.83
C SER A 80 2.61 8.33 -18.89
N ALA A 81 2.33 9.62 -18.67
CA ALA A 81 2.83 10.71 -19.51
C ALA A 81 4.08 11.39 -18.91
N LEU A 82 4.76 10.73 -17.97
CA LEU A 82 5.90 11.27 -17.22
C LEU A 82 7.20 10.59 -17.65
N ASP A 83 8.31 11.33 -17.63
CA ASP A 83 9.63 10.80 -18.02
C ASP A 83 10.45 10.25 -16.83
N GLN A 84 10.14 10.70 -15.61
CA GLN A 84 10.90 10.38 -14.39
C GLN A 84 9.98 10.22 -13.17
N VAL A 85 10.45 9.46 -12.17
CA VAL A 85 9.71 9.16 -10.94
C VAL A 85 10.60 9.41 -9.73
N PHE A 86 10.01 9.97 -8.67
CA PHE A 86 10.61 10.07 -7.34
C PHE A 86 9.68 9.39 -6.32
N PHE A 87 10.22 8.45 -5.55
CA PHE A 87 9.43 7.68 -4.58
C PHE A 87 9.40 8.31 -3.20
N VAL A 88 8.21 8.37 -2.62
CA VAL A 88 7.91 8.83 -1.26
C VAL A 88 6.92 7.87 -0.60
N ASN A 89 6.59 8.08 0.67
CA ASN A 89 5.87 7.10 1.48
C ASN A 89 4.38 7.43 1.66
N SER A 90 3.96 8.65 1.31
CA SER A 90 2.57 9.07 1.46
C SER A 90 2.13 10.02 0.35
N GLY A 91 0.81 10.14 0.15
CA GLY A 91 0.24 11.12 -0.77
C GLY A 91 0.54 12.58 -0.37
N ALA A 92 0.67 12.85 0.93
CA ALA A 92 1.07 14.18 1.41
C ALA A 92 2.51 14.53 0.99
N GLU A 93 3.46 13.61 1.18
CA GLU A 93 4.84 13.79 0.72
C GLU A 93 4.94 13.91 -0.80
N ALA A 94 4.07 13.20 -1.55
CA ALA A 94 4.04 13.30 -3.01
C ALA A 94 3.59 14.70 -3.45
N ASN A 95 2.56 15.25 -2.81
CA ASN A 95 2.10 16.60 -3.08
C ASN A 95 3.13 17.66 -2.67
N GLU A 96 3.77 17.52 -1.51
CA GLU A 96 4.87 18.42 -1.10
C GLU A 96 6.03 18.37 -2.09
N GLY A 97 6.42 17.18 -2.56
CA GLY A 97 7.45 17.02 -3.58
C GLY A 97 7.08 17.66 -4.91
N ALA A 98 5.79 17.67 -5.28
CA ALA A 98 5.30 18.31 -6.50
C ALA A 98 5.20 19.85 -6.38
N ILE A 99 5.02 20.39 -5.17
CA ILE A 99 4.94 21.84 -4.92
C ILE A 99 6.32 22.49 -4.93
N LYS A 100 7.35 21.77 -4.50
CA LYS A 100 8.74 22.26 -4.43
C LYS A 100 9.39 22.41 -5.79
#